data_AF-A0A961AGW8-F1
#
_entry.id   AF-A0A961AGW8-F1
#
_cell.length_a   1.000
_cell.length_b   1.000
_cell.length_c   1.000
_cell.angle_alpha   90.00
_cell.angle_beta   90.00
_cell.angle_gamma   90.00
#
_symmetry.space_group_name_H-M   'P 1'
#
loop_
_entity.id
_entity.type
_entity.pdbx_description
1 polymer ?
#
loop_
_entity_poly.entity_id
_entity_poly.type
_entity_poly.pdbx_seq_one_letter_code
_entity_poly.pdbx_strand_id
1 'polypeptide(L)'
;PAEDVYALGAVVYEMLSGSPPQGFCEPLATRQPELAAVDAFLASALARDPARRPATVDAFWSGLCEAVQSVAPGSEPASSVPSPSTDSLGKSPRTLWLLLLLGLTFFFFQTVLIGLSPEEQFSFPAGPGHKLYDTAMALTVLNAVFLAAWSVMVRRAWSACRSHPDAPECATVWLCYLPIIIGIVTIVYLAVSD
;
A
#
# COMPACT_ATOMS: atom_id res chain seq x y z
N PRO A 1 9.41 28.16 -1.99
CA PRO A 1 10.86 27.92 -1.77
C PRO A 1 11.18 27.46 -0.34
N ALA A 2 10.95 28.28 0.69
CA ALA A 2 11.29 27.93 2.07
C ALA A 2 10.40 26.82 2.67
N GLU A 3 9.17 26.66 2.18
CA GLU A 3 8.29 25.53 2.52
C GLU A 3 8.76 24.23 1.86
N ASP A 4 9.22 24.29 0.61
CA ASP A 4 9.78 23.13 -0.12
C ASP A 4 11.05 22.62 0.58
N VAL A 5 11.91 23.53 1.05
CA VAL A 5 13.12 23.19 1.84
C VAL A 5 12.74 22.54 3.17
N TYR A 6 11.68 23.01 3.83
CA TYR A 6 11.19 22.37 5.06
C TYR A 6 10.66 20.95 4.78
N ALA A 7 9.86 20.78 3.73
CA ALA A 7 9.34 19.47 3.34
C ALA A 7 10.48 18.50 2.97
N LEU A 8 11.49 18.98 2.25
CA LEU A 8 12.66 18.17 1.90
C LEU A 8 13.46 17.78 3.15
N GLY A 9 13.69 18.72 4.07
CA GLY A 9 14.31 18.43 5.37
C GLY A 9 13.52 17.41 6.18
N ALA A 10 12.19 17.47 6.16
CA ALA A 10 11.32 16.54 6.87
C ALA A 10 11.40 15.13 6.28
N VAL A 11 11.41 15.01 4.95
CA VAL A 11 11.60 13.72 4.26
C VAL A 11 12.97 13.13 4.56
N VAL A 12 14.04 13.94 4.53
CA VAL A 12 15.40 13.47 4.88
C VAL A 12 15.45 13.00 6.34
N TYR A 13 14.86 13.76 7.26
CA TYR A 13 14.76 13.37 8.66
C TYR A 13 13.98 12.06 8.84
N GLU A 14 12.85 11.89 8.14
CA GLU A 14 12.03 10.67 8.21
C GLU A 14 12.78 9.46 7.64
N MET A 15 13.53 9.63 6.54
CA MET A 15 14.36 8.56 5.99
C MET A 15 15.45 8.10 6.96
N LEU A 16 16.03 9.01 7.74
CA LEU A 16 17.10 8.70 8.69
C LEU A 16 16.58 8.20 10.05
N SER A 17 15.46 8.72 10.53
CA SER A 17 14.89 8.38 11.85
C SER A 17 13.83 7.27 11.81
N GLY A 18 13.25 7.02 10.63
CA GLY A 18 12.07 6.15 10.44
C GLY A 18 10.73 6.78 10.82
N SER A 19 10.71 8.08 11.18
CA SER A 19 9.50 8.77 11.64
C SER A 19 9.48 10.25 11.27
N PRO A 20 8.31 10.82 10.91
CA PRO A 20 8.23 12.24 10.56
C PRO A 20 8.47 13.14 11.79
N PRO A 21 9.00 14.37 11.59
CA PRO A 21 9.26 15.30 12.70
C PRO A 21 7.95 15.76 13.37
N GLN A 22 7.84 15.60 14.70
CA GLN A 22 6.63 15.93 15.47
C GLN A 22 6.78 17.22 16.29
N GLY A 23 7.05 18.34 15.63
CA GLY A 23 7.18 19.66 16.26
C GLY A 23 8.47 19.88 17.06
N PHE A 24 9.04 18.81 17.64
CA PHE A 24 10.40 18.74 18.14
C PHE A 24 11.14 17.63 17.38
N CYS A 25 12.30 17.94 16.83
CA CYS A 25 13.14 16.94 16.16
C CYS A 25 14.11 16.37 17.19
N GLU A 26 13.95 15.10 17.54
CA GLU A 26 14.93 14.39 18.35
C GLU A 26 16.24 14.29 17.54
N PRO A 27 17.40 14.65 18.11
CA PRO A 27 18.68 14.52 17.43
C PRO A 27 18.95 13.07 17.02
N LEU A 28 19.26 12.84 15.74
CA LEU A 28 19.69 11.54 15.22
C LEU A 28 20.94 11.03 15.94
N ALA A 29 21.79 11.94 16.42
CA ALA A 29 22.99 11.68 17.21
C ALA A 29 22.72 10.90 18.50
N THR A 30 21.49 10.93 19.05
CA THR A 30 21.10 10.10 20.19
C THR A 30 21.13 8.61 19.85
N ARG A 31 20.90 8.25 18.58
CA ARG A 31 20.92 6.87 18.07
C ARG A 31 22.20 6.53 17.31
N GLN A 32 22.74 7.51 16.57
CA GLN A 32 23.90 7.38 15.69
C GLN A 32 24.80 8.60 15.85
N PRO A 33 25.74 8.61 16.82
CA PRO A 33 26.57 9.77 17.16
C PRO A 33 27.31 10.40 15.97
N GLU A 34 27.64 9.61 14.97
CA GLU A 34 28.24 10.03 13.70
C GLU A 34 27.39 11.06 12.93
N LEU A 35 26.07 11.11 13.15
CA LEU A 35 25.17 12.03 12.45
C LEU A 35 25.04 13.42 13.09
N ALA A 36 25.85 13.76 14.11
CA ALA A 36 25.75 15.04 14.80
C ALA A 36 25.87 16.27 13.87
N ALA A 37 26.70 16.21 12.83
CA ALA A 37 26.82 17.28 11.85
C ALA A 37 25.56 17.41 10.97
N VAL A 38 24.95 16.28 10.60
CA VAL A 38 23.70 16.22 9.85
C VAL A 38 22.54 16.77 10.69
N ASP A 39 22.50 16.48 11.99
CA ASP A 39 21.51 17.05 12.92
C ASP A 39 21.57 18.58 12.97
N ALA A 40 22.78 19.14 13.10
CA ALA A 40 22.96 20.59 13.14
C ALA A 40 22.45 21.25 11.86
N PHE A 41 22.69 20.63 10.71
CA PHE A 41 22.18 21.10 9.42
C PHE A 41 20.64 20.96 9.33
N LEU A 42 20.09 19.79 9.66
CA LEU A 42 18.65 19.54 9.62
C LEU A 42 17.87 20.45 10.58
N ALA A 43 18.45 20.81 11.72
CA ALA A 43 17.85 21.78 12.64
C ALA A 43 17.64 23.16 12.00
N SER A 44 18.53 23.59 11.09
CA SER A 44 18.35 24.83 10.32
C SER A 44 17.27 24.70 9.24
N ALA A 45 17.22 23.57 8.54
CA ALA A 45 16.23 23.30 7.50
C ALA A 45 14.81 23.14 8.06
N LEU A 46 14.69 22.55 9.25
CA LEU A 46 13.43 22.34 9.98
C LEU A 46 13.08 23.49 10.94
N ALA A 47 13.78 24.62 10.85
CA ALA A 47 13.50 25.77 11.69
C ALA A 47 12.07 26.29 11.48
N ARG A 48 11.39 26.62 12.58
CA ARG A 48 10.04 27.20 12.53
C ARG A 48 10.01 28.54 11.79
N ASP A 49 11.06 29.32 11.94
CA ASP A 49 11.28 30.57 11.20
C ASP A 49 11.81 30.28 9.79
N PRO A 50 11.07 30.64 8.72
CA PRO A 50 11.50 30.43 7.34
C PRO A 50 12.80 31.15 6.98
N ALA A 51 13.13 32.26 7.64
CA ALA A 51 14.34 33.04 7.34
C ALA A 51 15.64 32.34 7.79
N ARG A 52 15.53 31.35 8.69
CA ARG A 52 16.66 30.54 9.16
C ARG A 52 16.95 29.33 8.27
N ARG A 53 16.07 29.04 7.31
CA ARG A 53 16.21 27.91 6.39
C ARG A 53 17.13 28.28 5.23
N PRO A 54 17.76 27.29 4.57
CA PRO A 54 18.41 27.51 3.29
C PRO A 54 17.49 28.23 2.30
N ALA A 55 18.01 29.28 1.65
CA ALA A 55 17.20 30.13 0.77
C ALA A 55 16.75 29.40 -0.51
N THR A 56 17.49 28.39 -0.95
CA THR A 56 17.23 27.61 -2.16
C THR A 56 17.45 26.11 -1.92
N VAL A 57 16.88 25.28 -2.80
CA VAL A 57 17.08 23.83 -2.79
C VAL A 57 18.54 23.46 -3.07
N ASP A 58 19.23 24.20 -3.95
CA ASP A 58 20.65 23.99 -4.20
C ASP A 58 21.50 24.25 -2.96
N ALA A 59 21.20 25.33 -2.22
CA ALA A 59 21.86 25.62 -0.95
C ALA A 59 21.58 24.53 0.09
N PHE A 60 20.37 23.97 0.09
CA PHE A 60 20.05 22.81 0.93
C PHE A 60 20.90 21.59 0.55
N TRP A 61 20.98 21.25 -0.74
CA TRP A 61 21.75 20.10 -1.21
C TRP A 61 23.24 20.23 -0.89
N SER A 62 23.84 21.39 -1.20
CA SER A 62 25.26 21.65 -0.89
C SER A 62 25.55 21.55 0.60
N GLY A 63 24.70 22.15 1.46
CA GLY A 63 24.88 22.09 2.91
C GLY A 63 24.70 20.68 3.48
N LEU A 64 23.78 19.89 2.93
CA LEU A 64 23.62 18.48 3.30
C LEU A 64 24.85 17.65 2.91
N CYS A 65 25.38 17.83 1.69
CA CYS A 65 26.59 17.15 1.25
C CYS A 65 27.81 17.50 2.13
N GLU A 66 27.97 18.77 2.49
CA GLU A 66 29.03 19.22 3.40
C GLU A 66 28.89 18.59 4.79
N ALA A 67 27.68 18.59 5.34
CA ALA A 67 27.40 17.94 6.62
C ALA A 67 27.73 16.44 6.59
N VAL A 68 27.35 15.72 5.52
CA VAL A 68 27.67 14.30 5.34
C VAL A 68 29.18 14.06 5.19
N GLN A 69 29.90 14.91 4.45
CA GLN A 69 31.35 14.78 4.29
C GLN A 69 32.10 15.04 5.61
N SER A 70 31.59 15.94 6.45
CA SER A 70 32.18 16.23 7.75
C SER A 70 32.12 15.05 8.74
N VAL A 71 31.23 14.07 8.50
CA VAL A 71 31.16 12.83 9.26
C VAL A 71 32.39 11.94 9.04
N ALA A 72 33.15 12.14 7.95
CA ALA A 72 34.23 11.25 7.55
C ALA A 72 35.59 11.96 7.40
N PRO A 73 36.44 11.87 8.43
CA PRO A 73 37.89 11.87 8.20
C PRO A 73 38.62 10.61 8.70
N GLY A 74 37.94 9.62 9.30
CA GLY A 74 38.64 8.49 9.95
C GLY A 74 38.00 7.11 9.85
N SER A 75 36.76 7.00 9.38
CA SER A 75 36.14 5.71 9.09
C SER A 75 36.56 5.29 7.69
N GLU A 76 37.61 4.47 7.61
CA GLU A 76 37.96 3.67 6.44
C GLU A 76 36.65 3.13 5.84
N PRO A 77 36.35 3.35 4.55
CA PRO A 77 35.09 2.93 3.96
C PRO A 77 35.02 1.43 4.11
N ALA A 78 34.26 0.97 5.09
CA ALA A 78 33.80 -0.41 5.17
C ALA A 78 32.99 -0.62 3.90
N SER A 79 33.70 -1.04 2.84
CA SER A 79 33.19 -1.48 1.54
C SER A 79 32.47 -2.83 1.68
N SER A 80 31.75 -2.97 2.78
CA SER A 80 30.65 -3.88 2.97
C SER A 80 29.46 -2.97 3.26
N VAL A 81 29.03 -2.19 2.26
CA VAL A 81 27.60 -1.88 2.19
C VAL A 81 26.95 -3.26 2.21
N PRO A 82 26.27 -3.68 3.30
CA PRO A 82 25.43 -4.85 3.20
C PRO A 82 24.49 -4.48 2.06
N SER A 83 24.62 -5.17 0.92
CA SER A 83 23.64 -5.05 -0.16
C SER A 83 22.30 -5.10 0.55
N PRO A 84 21.47 -4.05 0.45
CA PRO A 84 20.21 -4.00 1.18
C PRO A 84 19.55 -5.31 0.86
N SER A 85 19.47 -6.18 1.86
CA SER A 85 18.87 -7.49 1.67
C SER A 85 17.42 -7.15 1.38
N THR A 86 17.09 -7.17 0.11
CA THR A 86 15.74 -7.03 -0.47
C THR A 86 14.90 -8.25 -0.09
N ASP A 87 15.07 -8.75 1.14
CA ASP A 87 14.56 -10.02 1.63
C ASP A 87 13.26 -9.86 2.42
N SER A 88 12.80 -8.65 2.72
CA SER A 88 11.59 -8.48 3.54
C SER A 88 10.31 -8.16 2.77
N LEU A 89 10.36 -7.94 1.46
CA LEU A 89 9.15 -7.76 0.65
C LEU A 89 9.06 -8.69 -0.57
N GLY A 90 9.86 -9.76 -0.59
CA GLY A 90 9.57 -10.95 -1.40
C GLY A 90 8.37 -11.72 -0.83
N LYS A 91 7.20 -11.09 -0.75
CA LYS A 91 5.96 -11.83 -0.48
C LYS A 91 5.74 -12.75 -1.66
N SER A 92 6.14 -14.00 -1.46
CA SER A 92 6.23 -15.00 -2.52
C SER A 92 4.97 -15.02 -3.38
N PRO A 93 5.07 -15.31 -4.69
CA PRO A 93 3.93 -15.49 -5.57
C PRO A 93 2.87 -16.46 -5.00
N ARG A 94 3.24 -17.33 -4.06
CA ARG A 94 2.33 -18.22 -3.32
C ARG A 94 1.22 -17.46 -2.59
N THR A 95 1.48 -16.27 -2.03
CA THR A 95 0.44 -15.51 -1.32
C THR A 95 -0.63 -15.00 -2.28
N LEU A 96 -0.24 -14.54 -3.47
CA LEU A 96 -1.19 -14.12 -4.51
C LEU A 96 -2.00 -15.31 -5.05
N TRP A 97 -1.34 -16.44 -5.30
CA TRP A 97 -2.03 -17.67 -5.72
C TRP A 97 -3.00 -18.21 -4.66
N LEU A 98 -2.64 -18.15 -3.38
CA LEU A 98 -3.52 -18.54 -2.27
C LEU A 98 -4.76 -17.64 -2.19
N LEU A 99 -4.59 -16.33 -2.38
CA LEU A 99 -5.73 -15.43 -2.46
C LEU A 99 -6.62 -15.86 -3.63
N LEU A 100 -6.08 -15.97 -4.84
CA LEU A 100 -6.84 -16.33 -6.04
C LEU A 100 -7.63 -17.63 -5.87
N LEU A 101 -7.01 -18.67 -5.31
CA LEU A 101 -7.67 -19.94 -4.99
C LEU A 101 -8.78 -19.79 -3.96
N LEU A 102 -8.58 -18.97 -2.92
CA LEU A 102 -9.60 -18.70 -1.91
C LEU A 102 -10.82 -18.00 -2.53
N GLY A 103 -10.60 -16.99 -3.37
CA GLY A 103 -11.66 -16.29 -4.10
C GLY A 103 -12.44 -17.21 -5.05
N LEU A 104 -11.73 -18.05 -5.80
CA LEU A 104 -12.35 -19.02 -6.72
C LEU A 104 -13.18 -20.06 -5.96
N THR A 105 -12.66 -20.59 -4.86
CA THR A 105 -13.35 -21.59 -4.03
C THR A 105 -14.64 -21.02 -3.44
N PHE A 106 -14.58 -19.79 -2.93
CA PHE A 106 -15.77 -19.09 -2.41
C PHE A 106 -16.82 -18.87 -3.50
N PHE A 107 -16.41 -18.47 -4.70
CA PHE A 107 -17.30 -18.31 -5.85
C PHE A 107 -18.01 -19.64 -6.23
N PHE A 108 -17.25 -20.72 -6.40
CA PHE A 108 -17.83 -22.03 -6.72
C PHE A 108 -18.79 -22.53 -5.64
N PHE A 109 -18.43 -22.33 -4.36
CA PHE A 109 -19.29 -22.70 -3.25
C PHE A 109 -20.64 -21.96 -3.30
N GLN A 110 -20.65 -20.66 -3.62
CA GLN A 110 -21.88 -19.91 -3.81
C GLN A 110 -22.72 -20.45 -4.97
N THR A 111 -22.11 -20.71 -6.12
CA THR A 111 -22.81 -21.27 -7.30
C THR A 111 -23.44 -22.62 -6.98
N VAL A 112 -22.76 -23.48 -6.22
CA VAL A 112 -23.29 -24.78 -5.78
C VAL A 112 -24.44 -24.59 -4.78
N LEU A 113 -24.32 -23.70 -3.80
CA LEU A 113 -25.41 -23.42 -2.86
C LEU A 113 -26.66 -22.92 -3.57
N ILE A 114 -26.51 -22.07 -4.59
CA ILE A 114 -27.62 -21.58 -5.41
C ILE A 114 -28.22 -22.75 -6.23
N GLY A 115 -27.38 -23.57 -6.87
CA GLY A 115 -27.82 -24.66 -7.73
C GLY A 115 -28.39 -25.89 -7.01
N LEU A 116 -28.04 -26.11 -5.73
CA LEU A 116 -28.61 -27.18 -4.90
C LEU A 116 -29.97 -26.80 -4.30
N SER A 117 -30.45 -25.57 -4.49
CA SER A 117 -31.79 -25.19 -4.08
C SER A 117 -32.81 -25.99 -4.90
N PRO A 118 -33.60 -26.89 -4.28
CA PRO A 118 -34.51 -27.79 -4.98
C PRO A 118 -35.75 -27.08 -5.56
N GLU A 119 -35.87 -25.77 -5.37
CA GLU A 119 -36.96 -24.98 -5.93
C GLU A 119 -36.56 -24.47 -7.32
N GLU A 120 -37.04 -25.13 -8.37
CA GLU A 120 -36.85 -24.77 -9.79
C GLU A 120 -37.47 -23.41 -10.20
N GLN A 121 -37.78 -22.53 -9.25
CA GLN A 121 -38.41 -21.23 -9.49
C GLN A 121 -37.58 -20.10 -8.87
N PHE A 122 -36.45 -19.79 -9.51
CA PHE A 122 -35.82 -18.47 -9.40
C PHE A 122 -36.59 -17.39 -10.16
N SER A 123 -37.90 -17.56 -10.38
CA SER A 123 -38.76 -16.43 -10.72
C SER A 123 -38.83 -15.53 -9.49
N PHE A 124 -38.62 -14.22 -9.67
CA PHE A 124 -38.68 -13.19 -8.62
C PHE A 124 -40.11 -12.58 -8.41
N PRO A 125 -41.17 -13.32 -7.99
CA PRO A 125 -42.37 -12.67 -7.45
C PRO A 125 -42.49 -12.82 -5.92
N ALA A 126 -41.51 -13.41 -5.24
CA ALA A 126 -41.51 -13.54 -3.80
C ALA A 126 -41.24 -12.16 -3.16
N GLY A 127 -42.30 -11.46 -2.78
CA GLY A 127 -42.22 -10.18 -2.09
C GLY A 127 -41.48 -10.27 -0.75
N PRO A 128 -41.20 -9.11 -0.12
CA PRO A 128 -40.51 -9.03 1.16
C PRO A 128 -41.17 -9.94 2.22
N GLY A 129 -40.37 -10.76 2.92
CA GLY A 129 -40.83 -11.70 3.95
C GLY A 129 -40.85 -13.18 3.54
N HIS A 130 -40.51 -13.50 2.28
CA HIS A 130 -40.25 -14.88 1.88
C HIS A 130 -38.82 -15.28 2.22
N LYS A 131 -38.61 -16.47 2.79
CA LYS A 131 -37.28 -16.97 3.20
C LYS A 131 -36.24 -16.97 2.08
N LEU A 132 -36.68 -17.19 0.84
CA LEU A 132 -35.80 -17.11 -0.33
C LEU A 132 -35.28 -15.70 -0.60
N TYR A 133 -36.13 -14.68 -0.47
CA TYR A 133 -35.75 -13.28 -0.67
C TYR A 133 -34.72 -12.86 0.39
N ASP A 134 -34.97 -13.21 1.65
CA ASP A 134 -34.03 -12.91 2.75
C ASP A 134 -32.68 -13.62 2.57
N THR A 135 -32.70 -14.87 2.07
CA THR A 135 -31.48 -15.64 1.78
C THR A 135 -30.70 -15.03 0.60
N ALA A 136 -31.38 -14.64 -0.47
CA ALA A 136 -30.76 -13.99 -1.63
C ALA A 136 -30.16 -12.63 -1.25
N MET A 137 -30.87 -11.84 -0.44
CA MET A 137 -30.35 -10.58 0.10
C MET A 137 -29.13 -10.80 1.00
N ALA A 138 -29.17 -11.79 1.89
CA ALA A 138 -28.04 -12.13 2.75
C ALA A 138 -26.81 -12.55 1.94
N LEU A 139 -26.99 -13.38 0.90
CA LEU A 139 -25.91 -13.77 -0.01
C LEU A 139 -25.34 -12.57 -0.78
N THR A 140 -26.21 -11.67 -1.25
CA THR A 140 -25.80 -10.45 -1.96
C THR A 140 -24.96 -9.54 -1.07
N VAL A 141 -25.40 -9.32 0.18
CA VAL A 141 -24.65 -8.52 1.16
C VAL A 141 -23.31 -9.18 1.50
N LEU A 142 -23.30 -10.49 1.74
CA LEU A 142 -22.07 -11.23 2.02
C LEU A 142 -21.07 -11.15 0.86
N ASN A 143 -21.56 -11.26 -0.37
CA ASN A 143 -20.74 -11.14 -1.57
C ASN A 143 -20.19 -9.71 -1.72
N ALA A 144 -21.01 -8.68 -1.46
CA ALA A 144 -20.56 -7.29 -1.51
C ALA A 144 -19.46 -7.01 -0.47
N VAL A 145 -19.59 -7.51 0.76
CA VAL A 145 -18.56 -7.38 1.80
C VAL A 145 -17.27 -8.10 1.41
N PHE A 146 -17.39 -9.31 0.87
CA PHE A 146 -16.25 -10.08 0.39
C PHE A 146 -15.51 -9.34 -0.74
N LEU A 147 -16.23 -8.84 -1.75
CA LEU A 147 -15.68 -8.05 -2.86
C LEU A 147 -15.02 -6.76 -2.38
N ALA A 148 -15.59 -6.10 -1.37
CA ALA A 148 -14.99 -4.91 -0.77
C ALA A 148 -13.66 -5.25 -0.06
N ALA A 149 -13.62 -6.30 0.77
CA ALA A 149 -12.41 -6.74 1.45
C ALA A 149 -11.33 -7.18 0.44
N TRP A 150 -11.74 -7.94 -0.57
CA TRP A 150 -10.88 -8.39 -1.65
C TRP A 150 -10.28 -7.22 -2.44
N SER A 151 -11.10 -6.23 -2.83
CA SER A 151 -10.60 -5.08 -3.60
C SER A 151 -9.59 -4.25 -2.81
N VAL A 152 -9.74 -4.13 -1.48
CA VAL A 152 -8.73 -3.49 -0.61
C VAL A 152 -7.41 -4.27 -0.64
N MET A 153 -7.46 -5.61 -0.56
CA MET A 153 -6.26 -6.45 -0.62
C MET A 153 -5.56 -6.35 -1.98
N VAL A 154 -6.32 -6.42 -3.07
CA VAL A 154 -5.80 -6.29 -4.44
C VAL A 154 -5.21 -4.89 -4.66
N ARG A 155 -5.83 -3.83 -4.13
CA ARG A 155 -5.29 -2.47 -4.21
C ARG A 155 -3.96 -2.32 -3.47
N ARG A 156 -3.81 -2.98 -2.31
CA ARG A 156 -2.55 -3.03 -1.56
C ARG A 156 -1.47 -3.78 -2.34
N ALA A 157 -1.82 -4.91 -2.97
CA ALA A 157 -0.90 -5.66 -3.83
C ALA A 157 -0.47 -4.81 -5.05
N TRP A 158 -1.43 -4.12 -5.70
CA TRP A 158 -1.16 -3.23 -6.82
C TRP A 158 -0.25 -2.06 -6.44
N SER A 159 -0.45 -1.43 -5.27
CA SER A 159 0.43 -0.35 -4.82
C SER A 159 1.87 -0.80 -4.64
N ALA A 160 2.08 -2.07 -4.25
CA ALA A 160 3.41 -2.66 -4.15
C ALA A 160 4.01 -2.97 -5.53
N CYS A 161 3.21 -3.41 -6.51
CA CYS A 161 3.70 -3.65 -7.87
C CYS A 161 4.00 -2.36 -8.65
N ARG A 162 3.35 -1.23 -8.32
CA ARG A 162 3.53 0.04 -9.05
C ARG A 162 4.98 0.54 -9.04
N SER A 163 5.79 0.17 -8.04
CA SER A 163 7.21 0.53 -8.01
C SER A 163 8.09 -0.30 -8.97
N HIS A 164 7.57 -1.39 -9.55
CA HIS A 164 8.29 -2.28 -10.47
C HIS A 164 7.39 -2.71 -11.65
N PRO A 165 7.24 -1.86 -12.69
CA PRO A 165 6.29 -2.09 -13.79
C PRO A 165 6.58 -3.34 -14.64
N ASP A 166 7.83 -3.80 -14.68
CA ASP A 166 8.24 -4.97 -15.48
C ASP A 166 8.00 -6.32 -14.77
N ALA A 167 7.51 -6.31 -13.53
CA ALA A 167 7.29 -7.53 -12.79
C ALA A 167 6.08 -8.31 -13.37
N PRO A 168 6.21 -9.63 -13.65
CA PRO A 168 5.11 -10.47 -14.13
C PRO A 168 3.93 -10.53 -13.15
N GLU A 169 4.13 -10.09 -11.91
CA GLU A 169 3.14 -10.01 -10.85
C GLU A 169 2.01 -9.00 -11.17
N CYS A 170 2.28 -7.96 -11.98
CA CYS A 170 1.28 -7.01 -12.44
C CYS A 170 0.14 -7.69 -13.21
N ALA A 171 0.45 -8.70 -14.04
CA ALA A 171 -0.55 -9.46 -14.80
C ALA A 171 -1.45 -10.30 -13.87
N THR A 172 -0.89 -10.87 -12.81
CA THR A 172 -1.64 -11.64 -11.80
C THR A 172 -2.66 -10.76 -11.07
N VAL A 173 -2.32 -9.50 -10.81
CA VAL A 173 -3.25 -8.55 -10.17
C VAL A 173 -4.48 -8.29 -11.04
N TRP A 174 -4.32 -8.19 -12.36
CA TRP A 174 -5.45 -8.06 -13.29
C TRP A 174 -6.33 -9.30 -13.32
N LEU A 175 -5.75 -10.50 -13.27
CA LEU A 175 -6.50 -11.75 -13.19
C LEU A 175 -7.35 -11.86 -11.92
N CYS A 176 -6.92 -11.23 -10.81
CA CYS A 176 -7.71 -11.17 -9.57
C CYS A 176 -8.99 -10.31 -9.67
N TYR A 177 -9.13 -9.45 -10.69
CA TYR A 177 -10.36 -8.68 -10.95
C TYR A 177 -11.37 -9.42 -11.82
N LEU A 178 -10.93 -10.45 -12.55
CA LEU A 178 -11.76 -11.20 -13.51
C LEU A 178 -13.00 -11.84 -12.86
N PRO A 179 -12.92 -12.46 -11.66
CA PRO A 179 -14.09 -12.98 -10.96
C PRO A 179 -15.10 -11.90 -10.55
N ILE A 180 -14.61 -10.69 -10.21
CA ILE A 180 -15.48 -9.55 -9.85
C ILE A 180 -16.28 -9.12 -11.08
N ILE A 181 -15.61 -8.99 -12.21
CA ILE A 181 -16.25 -8.61 -13.48
C ILE A 181 -17.28 -9.66 -13.88
N ILE A 182 -16.93 -10.95 -13.82
CA ILE A 182 -17.87 -12.04 -14.09
C ILE A 182 -19.07 -11.97 -13.15
N GLY A 183 -18.85 -11.79 -11.84
CA GLY A 183 -19.92 -11.67 -10.86
C GLY A 183 -20.88 -10.51 -11.17
N ILE A 184 -20.35 -9.32 -11.48
CA ILE A 184 -21.16 -8.15 -11.85
C ILE A 184 -21.94 -8.42 -13.14
N VAL A 185 -21.30 -8.97 -14.17
CA VAL A 185 -21.95 -9.29 -15.45
C VAL A 185 -23.08 -10.30 -15.27
N THR A 186 -22.87 -11.34 -14.45
CA THR A 186 -23.92 -12.32 -14.14
C THR A 186 -25.10 -11.68 -13.42
N ILE A 187 -24.87 -10.83 -12.41
CA ILE A 187 -25.94 -10.12 -11.71
C ILE A 187 -26.74 -9.23 -12.67
N VAL A 188 -26.05 -8.46 -13.52
CA VAL A 188 -26.69 -7.59 -14.52
C VAL A 188 -27.47 -8.41 -15.55
N TYR A 189 -26.91 -9.52 -16.04
CA TYR A 189 -27.57 -10.41 -16.99
C TYR A 189 -28.87 -10.99 -16.41
N LEU A 190 -28.83 -11.46 -15.17
CA LEU A 190 -30.02 -11.97 -14.48
C LEU A 190 -31.05 -10.85 -14.29
N ALA A 191 -30.64 -9.64 -13.91
CA ALA A 191 -31.55 -8.52 -13.71
C ALA A 191 -32.21 -7.98 -14.99
N VAL A 192 -31.63 -8.22 -16.17
CA VAL A 192 -32.15 -7.75 -17.47
C VAL A 192 -32.94 -8.86 -18.20
N SER A 193 -32.73 -10.12 -17.85
CA SER A 193 -33.39 -11.26 -18.50
C SER A 193 -34.78 -11.58 -17.95
N ASP A 194 -35.17 -10.92 -16.83
CA ASP A 194 -36.52 -10.88 -16.27
C ASP A 194 -37.31 -9.68 -16.86
#